data_AF-A0A350NZR6-F1
#
_entry.id   AF-A0A350NZR6-F1
#
_cell.length_a   1.000
_cell.length_b   1.000
_cell.length_c   1.000
_cell.angle_alpha   90.00
_cell.angle_beta   90.00
_cell.angle_gamma   90.00
#
_symmetry.space_group_name_H-M   'P 1'
#
loop_
_entity.id
_entity.type
_entity.pdbx_description
1 polymer ?
#
loop_
_entity_poly.entity_id
_entity_poly.type
_entity_poly.pdbx_seq_one_letter_code
_entity_poly.pdbx_strand_id
1 'polypeptide(L)' 'MAVLSDTQIKERALNGMITPFVDKLITQDKNVKVLSYGLSSYGYDIR' A
#
# COMPACT_ATOMS: atom_id res chain seq x y z
N MET A 1 -5.78 -18.97 7.87
CA MET A 1 -5.18 -17.63 8.03
C MET A 1 -6.19 -16.61 7.55
N ALA A 2 -6.36 -15.50 8.27
CA ALA A 2 -7.22 -14.39 7.84
C ALA A 2 -6.41 -13.37 7.03
N VAL A 3 -7.07 -12.64 6.14
CA VAL A 3 -6.46 -11.51 5.40
C VAL A 3 -6.27 -10.34 6.37
N LEU A 4 -5.14 -9.65 6.26
CA LEU A 4 -4.84 -8.49 7.10
C LEU A 4 -5.59 -7.26 6.61
N SER A 5 -6.06 -6.42 7.53
CA SER A 5 -6.63 -5.11 7.17
C SER A 5 -5.53 -4.10 6.83
N ASP A 6 -5.91 -3.03 6.14
CA ASP A 6 -5.09 -1.85 5.85
C ASP A 6 -4.29 -1.36 7.08
N THR A 7 -4.92 -1.31 8.24
CA THR A 7 -4.33 -0.82 9.50
C THR A 7 -3.21 -1.75 9.96
N GLN A 8 -3.44 -3.07 9.90
CA GLN A 8 -2.45 -4.08 10.26
C GLN A 8 -1.30 -4.12 9.26
N ILE A 9 -1.59 -3.97 7.97
CA ILE A 9 -0.58 -3.91 6.91
C ILE A 9 0.28 -2.66 7.11
N LYS A 10 -0.32 -1.50 7.41
CA LYS A 10 0.38 -0.24 7.69
C LYS A 10 1.29 -0.35 8.90
N GLU A 11 0.79 -0.86 10.03
CA GLU A 11 1.60 -1.06 11.24
C GLU A 11 2.81 -1.96 10.95
N ARG A 12 2.60 -3.08 10.26
CA ARG A 12 3.70 -4.00 9.91
C ARG A 12 4.67 -3.38 8.92
N ALA A 13 4.19 -2.63 7.94
CA ALA A 13 5.04 -1.93 6.97
C ALA A 13 5.93 -0.90 7.66
N LEU A 14 5.40 -0.15 8.64
CA LEU A 14 6.19 0.77 9.47
C LEU A 14 7.25 0.05 10.32
N ASN A 15 6.97 -1.20 10.70
CA ASN A 15 7.95 -2.07 11.36
C ASN A 15 8.94 -2.75 10.38
N GLY A 16 8.98 -2.33 9.12
CA GLY A 16 9.95 -2.82 8.12
C GLY A 16 9.45 -3.98 7.25
N MET A 17 8.16 -4.32 7.28
CA MET A 17 7.61 -5.36 6.39
C MET A 17 7.65 -4.96 4.91
N ILE A 18 7.46 -3.68 4.60
CA ILE A 18 7.44 -3.15 3.21
C ILE A 18 8.27 -1.87 3.18
N THR A 19 9.23 -1.77 2.26
CA THR A 19 10.04 -0.56 2.05
C THR A 19 10.45 -0.47 0.58
N PRO A 20 10.18 0.65 -0.13
CA PRO A 20 9.44 1.83 0.30
C PRO A 20 7.93 1.56 0.47
N PHE A 21 7.31 2.13 1.50
CA PHE A 21 5.88 1.96 1.79
C PHE A 21 5.07 3.21 1.44
N VAL A 22 3.91 3.00 0.83
CA VAL A 22 2.96 4.06 0.47
C VAL A 22 1.62 3.78 1.15
N ASP A 23 1.24 4.61 2.11
CA ASP A 23 0.12 4.36 3.01
C ASP A 23 -1.26 4.65 2.40
N LYS A 24 -1.31 4.94 1.11
CA LYS A 24 -2.52 5.21 0.33
C LYS A 24 -2.37 4.69 -1.10
N LEU A 25 -3.50 4.47 -1.74
CA LEU A 25 -3.53 4.11 -3.16
C LEU A 25 -3.16 5.33 -4.03
N ILE A 26 -2.10 5.20 -4.82
CA ILE A 26 -1.66 6.21 -5.78
C ILE A 26 -2.15 5.81 -7.16
N THR A 27 -2.99 6.65 -7.77
CA THR A 27 -3.54 6.45 -9.12
C THR A 27 -3.02 7.48 -10.13
N GLN A 28 -2.30 8.49 -9.65
CA GLN A 28 -1.69 9.55 -10.45
C GLN A 28 -0.32 9.91 -9.87
N ASP A 29 0.70 9.92 -10.71
CA ASP A 29 2.04 10.38 -10.36
C ASP A 29 2.42 11.51 -11.32
N LYS A 30 2.83 12.66 -10.78
CA LYS A 30 3.31 13.82 -11.55
C LYS A 30 2.40 14.22 -12.73
N ASN A 31 1.09 14.26 -12.50
CA ASN A 31 0.07 14.61 -13.50
C ASN A 31 -0.13 13.58 -14.64
N VAL A 32 0.46 12.39 -14.51
CA VAL A 32 0.26 11.26 -15.41
C VAL A 32 -0.59 10.20 -14.68
N LYS A 33 -1.62 9.66 -15.34
CA LYS A 33 -2.35 8.51 -14.82
C LYS A 33 -1.41 7.31 -14.79
N VAL A 34 -1.28 6.69 -13.63
CA VAL A 34 -0.46 5.49 -13.42
C VAL A 34 -1.35 4.33 -13.02
N LEU A 35 -0.86 3.10 -13.19
CA LEU A 35 -1.51 1.93 -12.60
C LEU A 35 -1.52 2.11 -11.08
N SER A 36 -2.66 1.86 -10.45
CA SER A 36 -2.83 2.06 -9.01
C SER A 36 -1.87 1.18 -8.21
N TYR A 37 -1.15 1.77 -7.25
CA TYR A 37 -0.29 1.03 -6.32
C TYR A 37 -0.36 1.61 -4.90
N GLY A 38 -0.01 0.82 -3.89
CA GLY A 38 -0.01 1.23 -2.48
C GLY A 38 -1.04 0.49 -1.61
N LEU A 39 -1.32 1.04 -0.43
CA LEU A 39 -2.21 0.42 0.55
C LEU A 39 -3.69 0.45 0.10
N SER A 40 -4.33 -0.71 0.16
CA SER A 40 -5.76 -0.95 -0.08
C SER A 40 -6.41 -1.56 1.17
N SER A 41 -7.75 -1.63 1.22
CA SER A 41 -8.51 -1.99 2.45
C SER A 41 -8.07 -3.30 3.11
N TYR A 42 -7.64 -4.29 2.32
CA TYR A 42 -7.21 -5.61 2.79
C TYR A 42 -5.99 -6.12 2.02
N GLY A 43 -5.15 -5.22 1.51
CA GLY A 43 -4.05 -5.59 0.64
C GLY A 43 -3.09 -4.45 0.36
N TYR A 44 -2.02 -4.77 -0.37
CA TYR A 44 -1.03 -3.79 -0.81
C TYR A 44 -0.62 -4.08 -2.24
N ASP A 45 -0.85 -3.12 -3.13
CA ASP A 45 -0.50 -3.21 -4.53
C ASP A 45 0.96 -2.79 -4.73
N ILE A 46 1.80 -3.73 -5.18
CA ILE A 46 3.25 -3.52 -5.37
C ILE A 46 3.56 -2.89 -6.74
N ARG A 47 4.68 -2.15 -6.80
CA ARG A 47 5.25 -1.59 -8.03
C ARG A 47 6.75 -1.82 -8.10
#